data_AF-A0A7Y5BLX7-F1
#
_entry.id   AF-A0A7Y5BLX7-F1
#
_cell.length_a   1.000
_cell.length_b   1.000
_cell.length_c   1.000
_cell.angle_alpha   90.00
_cell.angle_beta   90.00
_cell.angle_gamma   90.00
#
_symmetry.space_group_name_H-M   'P 1'
#
loop_
_entity.id
_entity.type
_entity.pdbx_description
1 polymer ?
#
loop_
_entity_poly.entity_id
_entity_poly.type
_entity_poly.pdbx_seq_one_letter_code
_entity_poly.pdbx_strand_id
1 'polypeptide(L)'
;MRISKKFYYSFFLLSLALFGLQFFEFKNFIFKDSEILWLRLNYSSKSLTENWIGLDRLPEDTVNTLIRIEDKRFFTHKGYSLKDIHSSIFKFILFHRKLRGASTITQQLARTLFLTREKTLDRKIKEIRISVDLEKEISKKEILEYYINTVYWGHGNYGLHAAALYYFQTPPEELDISQIRSLIDILKKPDNYDIEDFPENS
;
A
#
# COMPACT_ATOMS: atom_id res chain seq x y z
N MET A 1 -34.63 -1.91 -0.99
CA MET A 1 -33.94 -0.71 -1.53
C MET A 1 -33.58 -0.95 -2.99
N ARG A 2 -34.05 -0.11 -3.92
CA ARG A 2 -33.95 -0.35 -5.38
C ARG A 2 -32.71 0.37 -5.92
N ILE A 3 -31.68 -0.38 -6.30
CA ILE A 3 -30.46 0.18 -6.90
C ILE A 3 -30.81 0.73 -8.30
N SER A 4 -30.44 1.97 -8.58
CA SER A 4 -30.84 2.64 -9.82
C SER A 4 -30.13 2.05 -11.05
N LYS A 5 -30.78 2.05 -12.22
CA LYS A 5 -30.15 1.62 -13.48
C LYS A 5 -28.86 2.41 -13.80
N LYS A 6 -28.79 3.68 -13.37
CA LYS A 6 -27.60 4.55 -13.51
C LYS A 6 -26.38 4.01 -12.73
N PHE A 7 -26.60 3.33 -11.60
CA PHE A 7 -25.54 2.67 -10.84
C PHE A 7 -24.88 1.55 -11.65
N TYR A 8 -25.68 0.64 -12.21
CA TYR A 8 -25.16 -0.49 -12.99
C TYR A 8 -24.41 -0.03 -14.23
N TYR A 9 -24.89 1.03 -14.89
CA TYR A 9 -24.22 1.59 -16.06
C TYR A 9 -22.88 2.25 -15.71
N SER A 10 -22.83 3.03 -14.62
CA SER A 10 -21.59 3.64 -14.14
C SER A 10 -20.59 2.58 -13.67
N PHE A 11 -21.07 1.52 -13.03
CA PHE A 11 -20.28 0.37 -12.59
C PHE A 11 -19.69 -0.41 -13.78
N PHE A 12 -20.49 -0.65 -14.82
CA PHE A 12 -20.06 -1.30 -16.04
C PHE A 12 -19.00 -0.47 -16.78
N LEU A 13 -19.22 0.84 -16.94
CA LEU A 13 -18.24 1.74 -17.57
C LEU A 13 -16.93 1.83 -16.79
N LEU A 14 -16.98 1.88 -15.47
CA LEU A 14 -15.77 1.86 -14.64
C LEU A 14 -15.02 0.51 -14.76
N SER A 15 -15.76 -0.60 -14.76
CA SER A 15 -15.18 -1.93 -14.96
C SER A 15 -14.52 -2.03 -16.34
N LEU A 16 -15.16 -1.52 -17.39
CA LEU A 16 -14.64 -1.50 -18.75
C LEU A 16 -13.40 -0.59 -18.87
N ALA A 17 -13.40 0.57 -18.21
CA ALA A 17 -12.26 1.48 -18.18
C ALA A 17 -11.05 0.84 -17.45
N LEU A 18 -11.28 0.22 -16.28
CA LEU A 18 -10.23 -0.48 -15.53
C LEU A 18 -9.72 -1.72 -16.29
N PHE A 19 -10.62 -2.45 -16.97
CA PHE A 19 -10.26 -3.57 -17.85
C PHE A 19 -9.46 -3.08 -19.06
N GLY A 20 -9.81 -1.93 -19.65
CA GLY A 20 -9.07 -1.32 -20.75
C GLY A 20 -7.65 -0.88 -20.36
N LEU A 21 -7.44 -0.45 -19.11
CA LEU A 21 -6.10 -0.10 -18.61
C LEU A 21 -5.11 -1.26 -18.66
N GLN A 22 -5.58 -2.52 -18.62
CA GLN A 22 -4.69 -3.68 -18.68
C GLN A 22 -4.20 -4.01 -20.11
N PHE A 23 -4.92 -3.54 -21.14
CA PHE A 23 -4.61 -3.76 -22.55
C PHE A 23 -3.91 -2.57 -23.20
N PHE A 24 -3.90 -1.42 -22.54
CA PHE A 24 -3.07 -0.32 -22.94
C PHE A 24 -1.61 -0.66 -22.65
N GLU A 25 -0.93 -1.22 -23.64
CA GLU A 25 0.52 -1.16 -23.69
C GLU A 25 0.92 0.30 -23.91
N PHE A 26 1.14 1.02 -22.80
CA PHE A 26 1.85 2.29 -22.84
C PHE A 26 3.33 1.99 -23.05
N LYS A 27 3.69 1.50 -24.25
CA LYS A 27 5.05 1.62 -24.75
C LYS A 27 5.45 3.08 -24.59
N ASN A 28 6.53 3.31 -23.83
CA ASN A 28 7.13 4.60 -23.46
C ASN A 28 6.79 5.22 -22.09
N PHE A 29 6.12 4.49 -21.16
CA PHE A 29 6.34 4.72 -19.71
C PHE A 29 7.28 3.66 -19.13
N ILE A 30 8.16 3.12 -19.98
CA ILE A 30 9.16 2.14 -19.58
C ILE A 30 10.08 2.83 -18.59
N PHE A 31 10.02 2.40 -17.33
CA PHE A 31 11.09 2.49 -16.35
C PHE A 31 12.42 2.35 -17.10
N LYS A 32 13.07 3.45 -17.44
CA LYS A 32 14.25 3.45 -18.31
C LYS A 32 15.45 2.98 -17.49
N ASP A 33 15.46 1.73 -17.07
CA ASP A 33 16.50 1.09 -16.26
C ASP A 33 16.96 1.92 -15.05
N SER A 34 16.23 2.96 -14.63
CA SER A 34 16.75 3.96 -13.70
C SER A 34 15.99 3.96 -12.40
N GLU A 35 14.69 3.70 -12.40
CA GLU A 35 13.83 3.84 -11.22
C GLU A 35 13.60 2.53 -10.44
N ILE A 36 13.36 1.40 -11.13
CA ILE A 36 13.46 0.06 -10.50
C ILE A 36 14.93 -0.26 -10.16
N LEU A 37 15.85 0.18 -11.03
CA LEU A 37 17.26 0.13 -10.71
C LEU A 37 17.58 1.07 -9.54
N TRP A 38 16.95 2.24 -9.40
CA TRP A 38 17.09 3.10 -8.21
C TRP A 38 16.57 2.38 -6.96
N LEU A 39 15.44 1.65 -7.03
CA LEU A 39 15.01 0.81 -5.90
C LEU A 39 16.05 -0.24 -5.53
N ARG A 40 16.55 -0.97 -6.53
CA ARG A 40 17.54 -2.04 -6.36
C ARG A 40 18.92 -1.52 -5.94
N LEU A 41 19.33 -0.35 -6.42
CA LEU A 41 20.61 0.31 -6.11
C LEU A 41 20.55 0.97 -4.74
N ASN A 42 19.44 1.60 -4.36
CA ASN A 42 19.30 2.15 -3.02
C ASN A 42 19.09 1.07 -1.97
N TYR A 43 18.50 -0.08 -2.31
CA TYR A 43 18.57 -1.28 -1.47
C TYR A 43 20.02 -1.64 -1.12
N SER A 44 20.98 -1.44 -2.04
CA SER A 44 22.42 -1.64 -1.77
C SER A 44 23.12 -0.43 -1.13
N SER A 45 22.41 0.69 -0.94
CA SER A 45 22.98 1.90 -0.30
C SER A 45 22.95 1.76 1.22
N LYS A 46 24.08 2.11 1.85
CA LYS A 46 24.32 1.90 3.29
C LYS A 46 23.24 2.52 4.20
N SER A 47 22.66 3.64 3.78
CA SER A 47 21.65 4.39 4.57
C SER A 47 20.28 3.71 4.62
N LEU A 48 19.88 2.94 3.59
CA LEU A 48 18.65 2.15 3.67
C LEU A 48 18.90 0.81 4.35
N THR A 49 20.11 0.25 4.23
CA THR A 49 20.44 -1.05 4.82
C THR A 49 20.52 -1.06 6.34
N GLU A 50 20.84 0.06 7.00
CA GLU A 50 20.98 0.10 8.47
C GLU A 50 19.66 -0.18 9.20
N ASN A 51 18.52 0.22 8.62
CA ASN A 51 17.18 0.01 9.20
C ASN A 51 16.31 -0.92 8.33
N TRP A 52 16.90 -1.62 7.36
CA TRP A 52 16.18 -2.53 6.49
C TRP A 52 15.87 -3.84 7.21
N ILE A 53 14.62 -4.27 7.13
CA ILE A 53 14.18 -5.55 7.67
C ILE A 53 13.73 -6.46 6.55
N GLY A 54 14.41 -7.62 6.46
CA GLY A 54 13.98 -8.72 5.62
C GLY A 54 12.69 -9.34 6.14
N LEU A 55 11.78 -9.72 5.24
CA LEU A 55 10.51 -10.34 5.63
C LEU A 55 10.68 -11.64 6.42
N ASP A 56 11.82 -12.32 6.25
CA ASP A 56 12.20 -13.54 6.94
C ASP A 56 12.56 -13.31 8.42
N ARG A 57 12.86 -12.08 8.81
CA ARG A 57 13.13 -11.71 10.22
C ARG A 57 11.87 -11.38 11.00
N LEU A 58 10.79 -11.03 10.32
CA LEU A 58 9.53 -10.68 10.97
C LEU A 58 8.76 -11.95 11.38
N PRO A 59 8.10 -11.95 12.54
CA PRO A 59 7.15 -12.99 12.89
C PRO A 59 6.09 -13.16 11.80
N GLU A 60 5.72 -14.39 11.50
CA GLU A 60 4.73 -14.69 10.46
C GLU A 60 3.39 -13.99 10.75
N ASP A 61 3.00 -13.94 12.02
CA ASP A 61 1.78 -13.25 12.47
C ASP A 61 1.81 -11.74 12.19
N THR A 62 3.00 -11.12 12.20
CA THR A 62 3.19 -9.71 11.85
C THR A 62 2.87 -9.46 10.39
N VAL A 63 3.50 -10.24 9.52
CA VAL A 63 3.31 -10.16 8.08
C VAL A 63 1.86 -10.46 7.72
N ASN A 64 1.29 -11.53 8.28
CA ASN A 64 -0.09 -11.95 8.04
C ASN A 64 -1.11 -10.91 8.53
N THR A 65 -0.87 -10.28 9.69
CA THR A 65 -1.75 -9.24 10.22
C THR A 65 -1.74 -8.00 9.34
N LEU A 66 -0.56 -7.55 8.90
CA LEU A 66 -0.42 -6.42 7.98
C LEU A 66 -1.15 -6.68 6.67
N ILE A 67 -0.89 -7.82 6.02
CA ILE A 67 -1.57 -8.18 4.77
C ILE A 67 -3.08 -8.23 4.99
N ARG A 68 -3.56 -8.89 6.05
CA ARG A 68 -5.00 -9.05 6.30
C ARG A 68 -5.73 -7.70 6.46
N ILE A 69 -5.09 -6.72 7.08
CA ILE A 69 -5.70 -5.41 7.36
C ILE A 69 -5.58 -4.47 6.17
N GLU A 70 -4.39 -4.35 5.58
CA GLU A 70 -4.14 -3.40 4.48
C GLU A 70 -4.62 -3.92 3.14
N ASP A 71 -4.42 -5.21 2.86
CA ASP A 71 -4.69 -5.81 1.55
C ASP A 71 -4.92 -7.32 1.64
N LYS A 72 -6.09 -7.72 2.15
CA LYS A 72 -6.44 -9.13 2.39
C LYS A 72 -6.34 -10.04 1.16
N ARG A 73 -6.24 -9.46 -0.04
CA ARG A 73 -6.16 -10.15 -1.32
C ARG A 73 -4.80 -9.99 -1.99
N PHE A 74 -3.80 -9.52 -1.25
CA PHE A 74 -2.47 -9.19 -1.75
C PHE A 74 -1.91 -10.24 -2.71
N PHE A 75 -1.89 -11.52 -2.30
CA PHE A 75 -1.34 -12.60 -3.13
C PHE A 75 -2.19 -12.99 -4.35
N THR A 76 -3.42 -12.49 -4.47
CA THR A 76 -4.37 -12.93 -5.51
C THR A 76 -4.54 -11.93 -6.65
N HIS A 77 -4.23 -10.64 -6.43
CA HIS A 77 -4.33 -9.62 -7.47
C HIS A 77 -2.97 -9.31 -8.09
N LYS A 78 -2.95 -8.56 -9.20
CA LYS A 78 -1.73 -8.13 -9.91
C LYS A 78 -1.64 -6.61 -9.89
N GLY A 79 -1.31 -6.04 -8.73
CA GLY A 79 -1.15 -4.59 -8.56
C GLY A 79 -2.41 -3.82 -8.15
N TYR A 80 -3.62 -4.25 -8.51
CA TYR A 80 -4.87 -3.59 -8.09
C TYR A 80 -6.01 -4.60 -7.89
N SER A 81 -6.98 -4.27 -7.03
CA SER A 81 -8.09 -5.16 -6.71
C SER A 81 -9.43 -4.58 -7.17
N LEU A 82 -9.94 -5.04 -8.32
CA LEU A 82 -11.29 -4.69 -8.81
C LEU A 82 -12.36 -4.94 -7.75
N LYS A 83 -12.24 -6.04 -7.00
CA LYS A 83 -13.20 -6.41 -5.97
C LYS A 83 -13.18 -5.43 -4.78
N ASP A 84 -12.01 -4.87 -4.41
CA ASP A 84 -11.94 -3.87 -3.32
C ASP A 84 -12.44 -2.51 -3.79
N ILE A 85 -12.14 -2.15 -5.05
CA ILE A 85 -12.68 -0.94 -5.69
C ILE A 85 -14.22 -1.01 -5.73
N HIS A 86 -14.77 -2.11 -6.24
CA HIS A 86 -16.23 -2.33 -6.32
C HIS A 86 -16.87 -2.34 -4.93
N SER A 87 -16.28 -3.05 -3.96
CA SER A 87 -16.81 -3.09 -2.59
C SER A 87 -16.81 -1.69 -1.95
N SER A 88 -15.77 -0.90 -2.18
CA SER A 88 -15.65 0.45 -1.63
C SER A 88 -16.67 1.41 -2.24
N ILE A 89 -16.85 1.36 -3.57
CA ILE A 89 -17.85 2.17 -4.27
C ILE A 89 -19.27 1.79 -3.83
N PHE A 90 -19.55 0.49 -3.72
CA PHE A 90 -20.84 0.01 -3.22
C PHE A 90 -21.11 0.55 -1.80
N LYS A 91 -20.13 0.46 -0.89
CA LYS A 91 -20.27 1.00 0.48
C LYS A 91 -20.47 2.51 0.50
N PHE A 92 -19.78 3.26 -0.37
CA PHE A 92 -19.96 4.71 -0.50
C PHE A 92 -21.40 5.05 -0.93
N ILE A 93 -21.93 4.37 -1.94
CA ILE A 93 -23.25 4.65 -2.48
C ILE A 93 -24.37 4.20 -1.53
N LEU A 94 -24.21 3.04 -0.88
CA LEU A 94 -25.24 2.49 -0.02
C LEU A 94 -25.31 3.16 1.36
N PHE A 95 -24.14 3.47 1.93
CA PHE A 95 -24.01 3.89 3.32
C PHE A 95 -23.48 5.31 3.48
N HIS A 96 -23.30 6.06 2.38
CA HIS A 96 -22.74 7.42 2.36
C HIS A 96 -21.38 7.52 3.09
N ARG A 97 -20.61 6.42 3.11
CA ARG A 97 -19.30 6.34 3.78
C ARG A 97 -18.18 6.75 2.85
N LYS A 98 -17.19 7.53 3.32
CA LYS A 98 -16.00 7.90 2.54
C LYS A 98 -15.34 6.67 1.89
N LEU A 99 -14.92 6.80 0.63
CA LEU A 99 -14.13 5.79 -0.07
C LEU A 99 -12.80 5.58 0.67
N ARG A 100 -12.63 4.42 1.31
CA ARG A 100 -11.40 4.00 2.01
C ARG A 100 -11.16 2.51 1.77
N GLY A 101 -9.90 2.10 1.82
CA GLY A 101 -9.51 0.68 1.72
C GLY A 101 -9.62 0.06 0.33
N ALA A 102 -9.69 0.89 -0.73
CA ALA A 102 -9.67 0.41 -2.11
C ALA A 102 -8.26 0.27 -2.69
N SER A 103 -7.24 0.79 -2.00
CA SER A 103 -5.86 0.76 -2.50
C SER A 103 -5.14 -0.49 -2.02
N THR A 104 -4.41 -1.15 -2.91
CA THR A 104 -3.58 -2.34 -2.60
C THR A 104 -2.22 -1.95 -2.05
N ILE A 105 -1.51 -2.87 -1.40
CA ILE A 105 -0.13 -2.65 -0.93
C ILE A 105 0.77 -2.20 -2.08
N THR A 106 0.67 -2.83 -3.25
CA THR A 106 1.47 -2.47 -4.43
C THR A 106 1.17 -1.06 -4.93
N GLN A 107 -0.09 -0.61 -4.86
CA GLN A 107 -0.46 0.77 -5.20
C GLN A 107 0.10 1.77 -4.19
N GLN A 108 0.10 1.43 -2.91
CA GLN A 108 0.69 2.27 -1.88
C GLN A 108 2.20 2.40 -2.09
N LEU A 109 2.88 1.28 -2.38
CA LEU A 109 4.30 1.27 -2.74
C LEU A 109 4.59 2.14 -3.97
N ALA A 110 3.83 1.95 -5.07
CA ALA A 110 3.96 2.74 -6.28
C ALA A 110 3.82 4.25 -6.01
N ARG A 111 2.88 4.63 -5.14
CA ARG A 111 2.69 6.02 -4.73
C ARG A 111 3.88 6.55 -3.94
N THR A 112 4.36 5.79 -2.96
CA THR A 112 5.47 6.20 -2.08
C THR A 112 6.74 6.47 -2.87
N LEU A 113 7.03 5.64 -3.87
CA LEU A 113 8.32 5.66 -4.55
C LEU A 113 8.37 6.60 -5.75
N PHE A 114 7.26 6.73 -6.49
CA PHE A 114 7.32 7.31 -7.84
C PHE A 114 6.39 8.51 -8.03
N LEU A 115 5.52 8.80 -7.07
CA LEU A 115 4.48 9.81 -7.24
C LEU A 115 4.51 10.87 -6.14
N THR A 116 4.05 12.07 -6.50
CA THR A 116 3.86 13.16 -5.54
C THR A 116 2.65 12.88 -4.62
N ARG A 117 2.52 13.65 -3.53
CA ARG A 117 1.42 13.51 -2.56
C ARG A 117 0.06 14.09 -3.04
N GLU A 118 0.01 14.70 -4.22
CA GLU A 118 -1.18 15.40 -4.75
C GLU A 118 -2.38 14.49 -4.99
N LYS A 119 -3.56 14.75 -4.44
CA LYS A 119 -4.71 13.84 -4.57
C LYS A 119 -5.55 14.08 -5.84
N THR A 120 -5.02 13.73 -7.02
CA THR A 120 -5.71 13.83 -8.32
C THR A 120 -6.08 12.47 -8.94
N LEU A 121 -7.07 12.47 -9.85
CA LEU A 121 -7.47 11.25 -10.58
C LEU A 121 -6.34 10.75 -11.49
N ASP A 122 -5.64 11.65 -12.17
CA ASP A 122 -4.51 11.33 -13.03
C ASP A 122 -3.39 10.65 -12.26
N ARG A 123 -3.07 11.15 -11.05
CA ARG A 123 -2.11 10.48 -10.17
C ARG A 123 -2.61 9.08 -9.79
N LYS A 124 -3.90 8.90 -9.49
CA LYS A 124 -4.44 7.56 -9.15
C LYS A 124 -4.37 6.58 -10.32
N ILE A 125 -4.55 7.05 -11.55
CA ILE A 125 -4.36 6.22 -12.76
C ILE A 125 -2.89 5.83 -12.92
N LYS A 126 -1.95 6.77 -12.72
CA LYS A 126 -0.51 6.48 -12.70
C LYS A 126 -0.15 5.45 -11.62
N GLU A 127 -0.72 5.57 -10.43
CA GLU A 127 -0.53 4.63 -9.31
C GLU A 127 -0.96 3.19 -9.69
N ILE A 128 -2.11 3.03 -10.35
CA ILE A 128 -2.58 1.72 -10.84
C ILE A 128 -1.63 1.15 -11.91
N ARG A 129 -1.14 1.98 -12.83
CA ARG A 129 -0.25 1.54 -13.90
C ARG A 129 1.09 1.06 -13.34
N ILE A 130 1.72 1.89 -12.53
CA ILE A 130 3.00 1.56 -11.89
C ILE A 130 2.87 0.33 -11.01
N SER A 131 1.74 0.14 -10.31
CA SER A 131 1.55 -1.06 -9.51
C SER A 131 1.45 -2.33 -10.35
N VAL A 132 0.84 -2.26 -11.55
CA VAL A 132 0.82 -3.40 -12.48
C VAL A 132 2.23 -3.71 -13.00
N ASP A 133 3.03 -2.69 -13.29
CA ASP A 133 4.40 -2.89 -13.80
C ASP A 133 5.33 -3.45 -12.72
N LEU A 134 5.25 -2.97 -11.47
CA LEU A 134 5.97 -3.55 -10.34
C LEU A 134 5.68 -5.05 -10.18
N GLU A 135 4.45 -5.48 -10.39
CA GLU A 135 4.03 -6.90 -10.24
C GLU A 135 4.49 -7.81 -11.39
N LYS A 136 4.96 -7.24 -12.49
CA LYS A 136 5.61 -7.99 -13.57
C LYS A 136 7.10 -8.16 -13.32
N GLU A 137 7.73 -7.18 -12.67
CA GLU A 137 9.18 -7.09 -12.53
C GLU A 137 9.73 -7.72 -11.25
N ILE A 138 8.98 -7.62 -10.14
CA ILE A 138 9.40 -8.14 -8.83
C ILE A 138 8.31 -9.01 -8.19
N SER A 139 8.75 -9.94 -7.34
CA SER A 139 7.87 -10.89 -6.67
C SER A 139 6.99 -10.22 -5.61
N LYS A 140 5.88 -10.88 -5.25
CA LYS A 140 5.02 -10.45 -4.13
C LYS A 140 5.77 -10.25 -2.82
N LYS A 141 6.76 -11.10 -2.55
CA LYS A 141 7.59 -11.00 -1.34
C LYS A 141 8.44 -9.75 -1.40
N GLU A 142 9.12 -9.50 -2.51
CA GLU A 142 9.90 -8.27 -2.71
C GLU A 142 9.01 -7.02 -2.58
N ILE A 143 7.84 -6.99 -3.23
CA ILE A 143 6.89 -5.86 -3.11
C ILE A 143 6.54 -5.59 -1.65
N LEU A 144 6.25 -6.64 -0.89
CA LEU A 144 5.88 -6.48 0.50
C LEU A 144 7.07 -6.01 1.35
N GLU A 145 8.27 -6.52 1.10
CA GLU A 145 9.49 -6.09 1.78
C GLU A 145 9.81 -4.62 1.49
N TYR A 146 9.76 -4.20 0.22
CA TYR A 146 9.90 -2.80 -0.16
C TYR A 146 8.83 -1.94 0.50
N TYR A 147 7.58 -2.41 0.54
CA TYR A 147 6.49 -1.68 1.17
C TYR A 147 6.75 -1.41 2.65
N ILE A 148 7.04 -2.45 3.44
CA ILE A 148 7.23 -2.28 4.89
C ILE A 148 8.42 -1.38 5.21
N ASN A 149 9.45 -1.34 4.36
CA ASN A 149 10.66 -0.57 4.59
C ASN A 149 10.61 0.86 4.04
N THR A 150 9.63 1.21 3.21
CA THR A 150 9.58 2.53 2.56
C THR A 150 8.35 3.35 2.91
N VAL A 151 7.27 2.71 3.34
CA VAL A 151 6.03 3.41 3.66
C VAL A 151 6.24 4.40 4.81
N TYR A 152 5.57 5.56 4.72
CA TYR A 152 5.63 6.61 5.71
C TYR A 152 4.63 6.35 6.84
N TRP A 153 5.13 6.31 8.07
CA TRP A 153 4.35 6.04 9.28
C TRP A 153 4.11 7.29 10.13
N GLY A 154 4.43 8.49 9.66
CA GLY A 154 4.25 9.71 10.45
C GLY A 154 5.52 10.15 11.16
N HIS A 155 5.57 11.42 11.58
CA HIS A 155 6.69 12.01 12.35
C HIS A 155 8.08 11.81 11.74
N GLY A 156 8.19 11.82 10.41
CA GLY A 156 9.46 11.58 9.72
C GLY A 156 9.92 10.12 9.70
N ASN A 157 9.12 9.18 10.22
CA ASN A 157 9.44 7.75 10.23
C ASN A 157 9.06 7.10 8.90
N TYR A 158 10.07 6.57 8.21
CA TYR A 158 9.91 5.78 6.99
C TYR A 158 10.39 4.36 7.27
N GLY A 159 9.54 3.39 6.93
CA GLY A 159 9.81 1.99 7.20
C GLY A 159 9.40 1.52 8.61
N LEU A 160 9.11 0.23 8.70
CA LEU A 160 8.57 -0.42 9.89
C LEU A 160 9.55 -0.34 11.08
N HIS A 161 10.85 -0.45 10.83
CA HIS A 161 11.88 -0.35 11.87
C HIS A 161 11.83 1.00 12.60
N ALA A 162 11.89 2.10 11.84
CA ALA A 162 11.84 3.44 12.41
C ALA A 162 10.53 3.67 13.17
N ALA A 163 9.40 3.24 12.60
CA ALA A 163 8.10 3.40 13.22
C ALA A 163 7.95 2.60 14.53
N ALA A 164 8.39 1.34 14.54
CA ALA A 164 8.31 0.48 15.72
C ALA A 164 9.12 1.03 16.89
N LEU A 165 10.35 1.49 16.62
CA LEU A 165 11.18 2.14 17.64
C LEU A 165 10.60 3.47 18.10
N TYR A 166 10.05 4.27 17.19
CA TYR A 166 9.48 5.57 17.54
C TYR A 166 8.23 5.45 18.42
N TYR A 167 7.28 4.58 18.05
CA TYR A 167 5.99 4.48 18.75
C TYR A 167 6.01 3.52 19.94
N PHE A 168 6.84 2.48 19.92
CA PHE A 168 6.80 1.40 20.91
C PHE A 168 8.15 1.07 21.54
N GLN A 169 9.24 1.73 21.11
CA GLN A 169 10.61 1.41 21.54
C GLN A 169 10.95 -0.09 21.42
N THR A 170 10.27 -0.78 20.51
CA THR A 170 10.32 -2.24 20.33
C THR A 170 10.82 -2.54 18.92
N PRO A 171 11.79 -3.45 18.73
CA PRO A 171 12.21 -3.85 17.40
C PRO A 171 11.07 -4.59 16.68
N PRO A 172 10.93 -4.47 15.34
CA PRO A 172 9.80 -5.09 14.63
C PRO A 172 9.66 -6.60 14.78
N GLU A 173 10.78 -7.27 15.04
CA GLU A 173 10.85 -8.71 15.31
C GLU A 173 10.13 -9.12 16.61
N GLU A 174 9.98 -8.18 17.55
CA GLU A 174 9.38 -8.41 18.87
C GLU A 174 8.00 -7.75 19.03
N LEU A 175 7.50 -7.09 17.99
CA LEU A 175 6.19 -6.46 18.04
C LEU A 175 5.09 -7.49 18.24
N ASP A 176 4.18 -7.20 19.17
CA ASP A 176 2.96 -7.99 19.32
C ASP A 176 1.87 -7.57 18.31
N ILE A 177 0.82 -8.38 18.22
CA ILE A 177 -0.30 -8.18 17.28
C ILE A 177 -1.04 -6.85 17.55
N SER A 178 -1.10 -6.39 18.81
CA SER A 178 -1.74 -5.14 19.21
C SER A 178 -0.96 -3.95 18.67
N GLN A 179 0.35 -3.91 18.91
CA GLN A 179 1.26 -2.89 18.41
C GLN A 179 1.26 -2.83 16.87
N ILE A 180 1.23 -3.99 16.20
CA ILE A 180 1.16 -4.06 14.73
C ILE A 180 -0.15 -3.47 14.20
N ARG A 181 -1.28 -3.76 14.85
CA ARG A 181 -2.57 -3.15 14.47
C ARG A 181 -2.55 -1.64 14.64
N SER A 182 -1.98 -1.16 15.74
CA SER A 182 -1.79 0.25 16.02
C SER A 182 -0.95 0.93 14.95
N LEU A 183 0.22 0.37 14.61
CA LEU A 183 1.05 0.83 13.50
C LEU A 183 0.25 0.89 12.18
N ILE A 184 -0.53 -0.15 11.86
CA ILE A 184 -1.33 -0.17 10.62
C ILE A 184 -2.42 0.92 10.63
N ASP A 185 -2.99 1.24 11.79
CA ASP A 185 -3.94 2.34 11.90
C ASP A 185 -3.27 3.71 11.71
N ILE A 186 -2.00 3.85 12.14
CA ILE A 186 -1.17 5.01 11.84
C ILE A 186 -0.96 5.16 10.32
N LEU A 187 -0.64 4.09 9.58
CA LEU A 187 -0.50 4.15 8.11
C LEU A 187 -1.69 4.78 7.40
N LYS A 188 -2.90 4.52 7.91
CA LYS A 188 -4.13 5.03 7.31
C LYS A 188 -4.27 6.54 7.49
N LYS A 189 -3.62 7.11 8.52
CA LYS A 189 -3.61 8.54 8.83
C LYS A 189 -2.30 8.95 9.55
N PRO A 190 -1.17 9.05 8.83
CA PRO A 190 0.14 9.24 9.46
C PRO A 190 0.28 10.54 10.24
N ASP A 191 -0.49 11.57 9.87
CA ASP A 191 -0.44 12.90 10.47
C ASP A 191 -1.46 13.07 11.64
N ASN A 192 -2.08 11.97 12.09
CA ASN A 192 -3.17 11.98 13.08
C ASN A 192 -2.85 11.26 14.39
N TYR A 193 -1.65 10.72 14.54
CA TYR A 193 -1.26 9.91 15.70
C TYR A 193 0.08 10.38 16.26
N ASP A 194 0.14 10.55 17.57
CA ASP A 194 1.35 10.87 18.34
C ASP A 194 1.78 9.69 19.22
N ILE A 195 2.98 9.74 19.80
CA ILE A 195 3.48 8.68 20.71
C ILE A 195 2.51 8.49 21.88
N GLU A 196 1.92 9.59 22.36
CA GLU A 196 0.99 9.63 23.51
C GLU A 196 -0.31 8.85 23.27
N ASP A 197 -0.65 8.55 22.02
CA ASP A 197 -1.81 7.73 21.67
C ASP A 197 -1.58 6.23 21.94
N PHE A 198 -0.34 5.81 22.24
CA PHE A 198 0.05 4.43 22.45
C PHE A 198 0.70 4.24 23.84
N PRO A 199 0.03 3.57 24.79
CA PRO A 199 0.65 3.28 26.09
C PRO A 199 1.80 2.29 25.89
N GLU A 200 2.91 2.48 26.63
CA GLU A 200 4.15 1.70 26.50
C GLU A 200 3.98 0.17 26.71
N ASN A 201 2.80 -0.32 27.12
CA ASN A 201 2.56 -1.72 27.48
C ASN A 201 1.09 -2.19 27.25
N SER A 202 0.61 -2.30 26.00
CA SER A 202 -0.74 -2.83 25.72
C SER A 202 -0.84 -3.92 24.66
#